data_AF-A0A6B3NN25-F1
#
_entry.id   AF-A0A6B3NN25-F1
#
_cell.length_a   1.000
_cell.length_b   1.000
_cell.length_c   1.000
_cell.angle_alpha   90.00
_cell.angle_beta   90.00
_cell.angle_gamma   90.00
#
_symmetry.space_group_name_H-M   'P 1'
#
loop_
_entity.id
_entity.type
_entity.pdbx_description
1 polymer ?
#
loop_
_entity_poly.entity_id
_entity_poly.type
_entity_poly.pdbx_seq_one_letter_code
_entity_poly.pdbx_strand_id
1 'polypeptide(L)' 'MDRWYPSSKTCHNCGNVQPMPLSERTYECGECGQTTERDLNAALNLASVPIGKLKPLEP' A
#
# COMPACT_ATOMS: atom_id res chain seq x y z
N MET A 1 7.14 1.87 -12.67
CA MET A 1 7.46 1.58 -11.25
C MET A 1 8.70 0.71 -11.20
N ASP A 2 9.50 0.83 -10.15
CA ASP A 2 10.24 -0.34 -9.67
C ASP A 2 9.26 -1.51 -9.62
N ARG A 3 9.68 -2.67 -10.10
CA ARG A 3 8.84 -3.86 -10.31
C ARG A 3 8.05 -4.31 -9.05
N TRP A 4 8.28 -3.68 -7.91
CA TRP A 4 7.80 -4.01 -6.57
C TRP A 4 7.48 -2.76 -5.73
N TYR A 5 6.52 -1.90 -6.14
CA TYR A 5 5.99 -0.92 -5.19
C TYR A 5 5.19 -1.65 -4.10
N PRO A 6 5.58 -1.56 -2.81
CA PRO A 6 5.01 -2.41 -1.76
C PRO A 6 3.68 -1.82 -1.23
N SER A 7 2.71 -1.59 -2.11
CA SER A 7 1.47 -0.86 -1.79
C SER A 7 0.68 -1.44 -0.60
N SER A 8 0.68 -2.77 -0.43
CA SER A 8 0.00 -3.43 0.71
C SER A 8 0.77 -3.35 2.03
N LYS A 9 2.04 -2.94 1.99
CA LYS A 9 2.96 -2.84 3.13
C LYS A 9 3.25 -1.39 3.54
N THR A 10 3.01 -0.44 2.65
CA THR A 10 3.17 0.99 2.91
C THR A 10 1.95 1.54 3.65
N CYS A 11 2.10 2.39 4.64
CA CYS A 11 0.97 3.08 5.26
C CYS A 11 0.51 4.22 4.34
N HIS A 12 -0.76 4.24 3.94
CA HIS A 12 -1.29 5.33 3.12
C HIS A 12 -1.27 6.70 3.83
N ASN A 13 -1.26 6.71 5.17
CA ASN A 13 -1.28 7.93 5.97
C ASN A 13 0.11 8.53 6.16
N CYS A 14 1.10 7.73 6.62
CA CYS A 14 2.43 8.24 6.98
C CYS A 14 3.57 7.74 6.07
N GLY A 15 3.32 6.80 5.16
CA GLY A 15 4.33 6.23 4.27
C GLY A 15 5.25 5.18 4.91
N ASN A 16 5.10 4.84 6.20
CA ASN A 16 5.88 3.78 6.83
C ASN A 16 5.69 2.44 6.12
N VAL A 17 6.76 1.67 5.90
CA VAL A 17 6.70 0.34 5.28
C VAL A 17 6.91 -0.71 6.36
N GLN A 18 5.98 -1.65 6.48
CA GLN A 18 6.02 -2.71 7.48
C GLN A 18 5.67 -4.08 6.88
N PRO A 19 6.07 -5.20 7.51
CA PRO A 19 5.61 -6.53 7.11
C PRO A 19 4.08 -6.61 7.11
N MET A 20 3.52 -7.25 6.08
CA MET A 20 2.07 -7.48 5.93
C MET A 20 1.84 -8.89 5.38
N PRO A 21 1.75 -9.92 6.25
CA PRO A 21 1.42 -11.28 5.86
C PRO A 21 0.07 -11.36 5.11
N LEU A 22 -0.04 -12.30 4.15
CA LEU A 22 -1.28 -12.47 3.38
C LEU A 22 -2.49 -12.90 4.22
N SER A 23 -2.23 -13.52 5.38
CA SER A 23 -3.25 -13.89 6.37
C SER A 23 -3.84 -12.69 7.11
N GLU A 24 -3.10 -11.59 7.22
CA GLU A 24 -3.56 -10.39 7.89
C GLU A 24 -4.41 -9.57 6.92
N ARG A 25 -5.67 -9.34 7.30
CA ARG A 25 -6.64 -8.59 6.50
C ARG A 25 -6.75 -7.13 6.93
N THR A 26 -6.45 -6.84 8.19
CA THR A 26 -6.43 -5.48 8.74
C THR A 26 -5.00 -4.95 8.77
N TYR A 27 -4.78 -3.79 8.16
CA TYR A 27 -3.53 -3.04 8.25
C TYR A 27 -3.57 -2.14 9.49
N GLU A 28 -2.63 -2.33 10.42
CA GLU A 28 -2.43 -1.46 11.59
C GLU A 28 -1.02 -0.89 11.55
N CYS A 29 -0.90 0.42 11.40
CA CYS A 29 0.41 1.06 11.29
C CYS A 29 1.11 1.15 12.64
N GLY A 30 2.27 0.51 12.78
CA GLY A 30 3.09 0.61 14.00
C GLY A 30 3.70 2.00 14.26
N GLU A 31 3.73 2.87 13.24
CA GLU A 31 4.33 4.22 13.33
C GLU A 31 3.30 5.30 13.69
N CYS A 32 2.13 5.30 13.03
CA CYS A 32 1.12 6.35 13.21
C CYS A 32 -0.21 5.87 13.81
N GLY A 33 -0.36 4.57 14.07
CA GLY A 33 -1.58 4.00 14.65
C GLY A 33 -2.79 3.92 13.71
N GLN A 34 -2.62 4.21 12.42
CA GLN A 34 -3.72 4.10 11.46
C GLN A 34 -4.14 2.64 11.28
N THR A 35 -5.43 2.36 11.46
CA THR A 35 -6.04 1.05 11.23
C THR A 35 -7.00 1.12 10.04
N THR A 36 -6.92 0.17 9.11
CA THR A 36 -7.82 0.06 7.94
C THR A 36 -7.77 -1.34 7.33
N GLU A 37 -8.63 -1.64 6.35
CA GLU A 37 -8.50 -2.87 5.56
C GLU A 37 -7.23 -2.83 4.69
N ARG A 38 -6.49 -3.94 4.63
CA ARG A 38 -5.23 -4.05 3.87
C ARG A 38 -5.41 -3.69 2.41
N ASP A 39 -6.49 -4.17 1.81
CA ASP A 39 -6.75 -3.96 0.38
C ASP A 39 -7.15 -2.50 0.11
N LEU A 40 -7.84 -1.84 1.05
CA LEU A 40 -8.12 -0.40 0.99
C LEU A 40 -6.83 0.43 1.15
N ASN A 41 -5.98 0.09 2.11
CA ASN A 41 -4.67 0.73 2.27
C ASN A 41 -3.84 0.63 0.97
N ALA A 42 -3.81 -0.55 0.36
CA ALA A 42 -3.12 -0.77 -0.91
C ALA A 42 -3.71 0.06 -2.05
N ALA A 43 -5.04 0.13 -2.16
CA ALA A 43 -5.71 0.94 -3.18
C ALA A 43 -5.41 2.44 -3.03
N LEU A 44 -5.44 2.97 -1.80
CA LEU A 44 -5.08 4.37 -1.51
C LEU A 44 -3.63 4.66 -1.87
N ASN A 45 -2.71 3.75 -1.55
CA ASN A 45 -1.31 3.86 -1.94
C ASN A 45 -1.10 3.82 -3.45
N LEU A 46 -1.88 3.05 -4.20
CA LEU A 46 -1.81 3.00 -5.66
C LEU A 46 -2.40 4.27 -6.28
N ALA A 47 -3.48 4.80 -5.71
CA ALA A 47 -4.12 6.04 -6.13
C ALA A 47 -3.23 7.27 -5.88
N SER A 48 -2.38 7.25 -4.86
CA SER A 48 -1.43 8.33 -4.58
C SER A 48 -0.20 8.32 -5.49
N VAL A 49 0.03 7.24 -6.25
CA VAL A 49 1.15 7.19 -7.19
C VAL A 49 0.82 8.02 -8.45
N PRO A 50 1.74 8.91 -8.90
CA PRO A 50 1.58 9.59 -10.18
C PRO A 50 1.38 8.60 -11.34
N ILE A 51 0.45 8.91 -12.24
CA ILE A 51 0.08 8.05 -13.38
C ILE A 51 1.30 7.62 -14.20
N GLY A 52 2.29 8.51 -14.39
CA GLY A 52 3.53 8.20 -15.12
C GLY A 52 4.42 7.15 -14.46
N LYS A 53 4.19 6.82 -13.18
CA LYS A 53 4.89 5.73 -12.49
C LYS A 53 4.14 4.41 -12.56
N LEU A 54 2.81 4.39 -12.71
CA LEU A 54 2.02 3.16 -12.85
C LEU A 54 2.33 2.48 -14.19
N LYS A 55 2.58 1.17 -14.18
CA LYS A 55 2.60 0.42 -15.45
C LYS A 55 1.16 0.33 -15.95
N PRO A 56 0.92 0.50 -17.27
CA PRO A 56 -0.37 0.18 -17.86
C PRO A 56 -0.77 -1.25 -17.49
N LEU A 57 -2.06 -1.48 -17.27
CA LEU A 57 -2.61 -2.83 -17.26
C LEU A 57 -2.29 -3.42 -18.65
N GLU A 58 -1.38 -4.39 -18.68
CA GLU A 58 -1.18 -5.19 -19.89
C GLU A 58 -2.49 -5.99 -20.11
N PRO A 59 -3.03 -6.03 -21.34
CA PRO A 59 -4.31 -6.67 -21.64
C PRO A 59 -4.31 -8.18 -21.38
#